data_AF-A0A0M2NBG9-F1
#
_entry.id   AF-A0A0M2NBG9-F1
#
_cell.length_a   1.000
_cell.length_b   1.000
_cell.length_c   1.000
_cell.angle_alpha   90.00
_cell.angle_beta   90.00
_cell.angle_gamma   90.00
#
_symmetry.space_group_name_H-M   'P 1'
#
loop_
_entity.id
_entity.type
_entity.pdbx_description
1 polymer ?
#
loop_
_entity_poly.entity_id
_entity_poly.type
_entity_poly.pdbx_seq_one_letter_code
_entity_poly.pdbx_strand_id
1 'polypeptide(L)'
;MATNQFAVWIENESGEYIKTLFVTKFTADIGYLERKDALPNWVAQSGIGYDGPRDIDAVTGATPSSGELSYTWDLTDEDGNPVPQGVYRYFVEGTLRWESRVLYTGTIEVNQKAASSKAKPQYFGHGSKECDMIGSVQAVYTP
;
A
#
# COMPACT_ATOMS: atom_id res chain seq x y z
N MET A 1 -1.05 22.69 0.60
CA MET A 1 -1.96 21.84 -0.20
C MET A 1 -1.79 20.41 0.30
N ALA A 2 -2.86 19.73 0.71
CA ALA A 2 -2.77 18.32 1.07
C ALA A 2 -2.73 17.52 -0.23
N THR A 3 -1.56 17.00 -0.58
CA THR A 3 -1.41 16.09 -1.72
C THR A 3 -1.91 14.71 -1.29
N ASN A 4 -2.80 14.10 -2.07
CA ASN A 4 -3.30 12.75 -1.82
C ASN A 4 -2.11 11.77 -1.83
N GLN A 5 -1.67 11.32 -0.65
CA GLN A 5 -0.60 10.34 -0.48
C GLN A 5 -1.18 8.97 -0.19
N PHE A 6 -0.65 7.94 -0.84
CA PHE A 6 -0.99 6.55 -0.52
C PHE A 6 0.14 5.59 -0.85
N ALA A 7 0.10 4.43 -0.23
CA ALA A 7 1.00 3.31 -0.49
C ALA A 7 0.20 2.02 -0.67
N VAL A 8 0.74 1.12 -1.49
CA VAL A 8 0.23 -0.21 -1.76
C VAL A 8 1.36 -1.20 -1.53
N TRP A 9 1.16 -2.18 -0.66
CA TRP A 9 2.16 -3.20 -0.36
C TRP A 9 1.54 -4.56 -0.08
N ILE A 10 2.39 -5.58 -0.13
CA ILE A 10 2.07 -6.98 0.14
C ILE A 10 2.83 -7.43 1.38
N GLU A 11 2.15 -8.20 2.22
CA GLU A 11 2.73 -8.99 3.30
C GLU A 11 2.33 -10.45 3.14
N ASN A 12 3.09 -11.38 3.69
CA ASN A 12 2.65 -12.77 3.81
C ASN A 12 1.60 -12.95 4.92
N GLU A 13 1.09 -14.18 5.06
CA GLU A 13 0.12 -14.52 6.10
C GLU A 13 0.64 -14.25 7.52
N SER A 14 1.94 -14.39 7.76
CA SER A 14 2.56 -14.31 9.09
C SER A 14 2.80 -12.89 9.61
N GLY A 15 2.70 -11.86 8.78
CA GLY A 15 3.06 -10.49 9.20
C GLY A 15 4.19 -9.86 8.40
N GLU A 16 4.92 -10.65 7.63
CA GLU A 16 6.20 -10.24 7.08
C GLU A 16 6.00 -9.48 5.78
N TYR A 17 6.67 -8.33 5.68
CA TYR A 17 6.69 -7.49 4.50
C TYR A 17 7.32 -8.24 3.31
N ILE A 18 6.66 -8.19 2.15
CA ILE A 18 7.11 -8.85 0.93
C ILE A 18 7.62 -7.81 -0.08
N LYS A 19 6.77 -6.83 -0.42
CA LYS A 19 7.07 -5.86 -1.47
C LYS A 19 6.12 -4.68 -1.44
N THR A 20 6.64 -3.48 -1.71
CA THR A 20 5.84 -2.28 -2.04
C THR A 20 5.56 -2.27 -3.54
N LEU A 21 4.29 -2.22 -3.93
CA LEU A 21 3.88 -2.13 -5.34
C LEU A 21 3.83 -0.69 -5.81
N PHE A 22 3.47 0.23 -4.92
CA PHE A 22 3.34 1.64 -5.23
C PHE A 22 3.45 2.49 -3.97
N VAL A 23 4.09 3.65 -4.09
CA VAL A 23 3.99 4.71 -3.11
C VAL A 23 4.04 6.05 -3.84
N THR A 24 3.24 7.01 -3.37
CA THR A 24 3.26 8.36 -3.94
C THR A 24 4.62 9.02 -3.72
N LYS A 25 5.17 9.61 -4.80
CA LYS A 25 6.56 10.13 -4.86
C LYS A 25 6.93 11.08 -3.72
N PHE A 26 6.00 11.95 -3.29
CA PHE A 26 6.29 12.88 -2.19
C PHE A 26 6.56 12.12 -0.88
N THR A 27 5.78 11.09 -0.55
CA THR A 27 6.06 10.23 0.61
C THR A 27 7.34 9.40 0.43
N ALA A 28 7.62 8.91 -0.78
CA ALA A 28 8.83 8.11 -1.05
C ALA A 28 10.14 8.92 -0.88
N ASP A 29 10.15 10.19 -1.30
CA ASP A 29 11.36 11.00 -1.36
C ASP A 29 11.70 11.70 -0.03
N ILE A 30 10.74 12.45 0.55
CA ILE A 30 10.97 13.29 1.75
C ILE A 30 9.80 13.32 2.74
N GLY A 31 8.62 12.86 2.32
CA GLY A 31 7.37 13.07 3.06
C GLY A 31 7.33 12.35 4.40
N TYR A 32 7.98 11.19 4.55
CA TYR A 32 8.09 10.51 5.85
C TYR A 32 9.05 11.23 6.83
N LEU A 33 10.05 11.95 6.30
CA LEU A 33 10.99 12.75 7.11
C LEU A 33 10.35 14.07 7.56
N GLU A 34 9.56 14.71 6.70
CA GLU A 34 8.89 15.98 7.01
C GLU A 34 7.56 15.80 7.75
N ARG A 35 6.87 14.67 7.54
CA ARG A 35 5.63 14.31 8.22
C ARG A 35 5.71 12.88 8.72
N LYS A 36 6.02 12.72 10.00
CA LYS A 36 6.00 11.43 10.71
C LYS A 36 4.66 10.69 10.61
N ASP A 37 3.59 11.42 10.31
CA ASP A 37 2.23 10.87 10.14
C ASP A 37 1.91 10.45 8.70
N ALA A 38 2.84 10.61 7.76
CA ALA A 38 2.65 10.19 6.38
C ALA A 38 2.81 8.66 6.25
N LEU A 39 1.68 7.96 6.17
CA LEU A 39 1.60 6.51 5.94
C LEU A 39 2.36 5.67 7.00
N PRO A 40 2.04 5.83 8.30
CA PRO A 40 2.84 5.24 9.38
C PRO A 40 2.86 3.71 9.38
N ASN A 41 1.84 3.03 8.83
CA ASN A 41 1.86 1.56 8.78
C ASN A 41 2.81 1.10 7.68
N TRP A 42 2.72 1.70 6.50
CA TRP A 42 3.65 1.39 5.43
C TRP A 42 5.11 1.69 5.82
N VAL A 43 5.39 2.83 6.46
CA VAL A 43 6.76 3.18 6.92
C VAL A 43 7.27 2.14 7.93
N ALA A 44 6.43 1.75 8.90
CA ALA A 44 6.81 0.74 9.89
C ALA A 44 7.10 -0.63 9.26
N GLN A 45 6.30 -1.06 8.28
CA GLN A 45 6.40 -2.39 7.67
C GLN A 45 7.50 -2.50 6.63
N SER A 46 7.69 -1.46 5.81
CA SER A 46 8.74 -1.43 4.78
C SER A 46 10.13 -1.16 5.35
N GLY A 47 10.23 -0.63 6.57
CA GLY A 47 11.51 -0.23 7.17
C GLY A 47 12.18 0.96 6.47
N ILE A 48 11.50 1.64 5.55
CA ILE A 48 12.00 2.87 4.91
C ILE A 48 12.21 3.96 5.97
N GLY A 49 13.35 4.65 5.88
CA GLY A 49 13.74 5.72 6.81
C GLY A 49 14.55 5.28 8.03
N TYR A 50 14.70 3.98 8.30
CA TYR A 50 15.59 3.48 9.35
C TYR A 50 17.06 3.39 8.90
N ASP A 51 17.31 3.09 7.62
CA ASP A 51 18.66 2.89 7.06
C ASP A 51 19.09 3.99 6.06
N GLY A 52 18.39 5.13 6.06
CA GLY A 52 18.55 6.21 5.07
C GLY A 52 17.62 6.05 3.85
N PRO A 53 17.74 6.92 2.84
CA PRO A 53 16.96 6.81 1.61
C PRO A 53 17.31 5.49 0.92
N ARG A 54 16.36 4.56 0.85
CA ARG A 54 16.46 3.40 -0.06
C ARG A 54 16.01 3.86 -1.44
N ASP A 55 16.69 3.40 -2.48
CA ASP A 55 16.13 3.44 -3.84
C ASP A 55 14.96 2.47 -3.87
N ILE A 56 13.78 3.00 -3.60
CA ILE A 56 12.53 2.27 -3.73
C ILE A 56 12.26 2.20 -5.23
N ASP A 57 12.58 1.07 -5.87
CA ASP A 57 12.20 0.81 -7.27
C ASP A 57 10.68 0.58 -7.41
N ALA A 58 9.92 0.66 -6.31
CA ALA A 58 8.47 0.74 -6.40
C ALA A 58 8.10 1.96 -7.24
N VAL A 59 7.18 1.75 -8.20
CA VAL A 59 6.77 2.75 -9.18
C VAL A 59 6.40 4.06 -8.47
N THR A 60 7.31 5.03 -8.44
CA THR A 60 7.04 6.35 -7.88
C THR A 60 6.19 7.11 -8.89
N GLY A 61 4.87 6.95 -8.82
CA GLY A 61 3.96 7.65 -9.71
C GLY A 61 3.57 9.02 -9.17
N ALA A 62 3.40 9.99 -10.08
CA ALA A 62 2.55 11.13 -9.77
C ALA A 62 1.14 10.60 -9.45
N THR A 63 0.50 11.08 -8.38
CA THR A 63 -0.87 10.70 -8.04
C THR A 63 -1.78 11.03 -9.23
N PRO A 64 -2.38 10.03 -9.92
CA PRO A 64 -3.28 10.32 -11.02
C PRO A 64 -4.52 11.05 -10.50
N SER A 65 -5.10 11.91 -11.34
CA SER A 65 -6.45 12.43 -11.08
C SER A 65 -7.45 11.27 -11.03
N SER A 66 -8.44 11.37 -10.14
CA SER A 66 -9.56 10.43 -9.90
C SER A 66 -9.82 9.38 -11.00
N GLY A 67 -9.85 8.11 -10.64
CA GLY A 67 -10.13 7.00 -11.56
C GLY A 67 -9.81 5.64 -10.95
N GLU A 68 -9.93 4.58 -11.76
CA GLU A 68 -9.47 3.24 -11.39
C GLU A 68 -7.94 3.16 -11.51
N LEU A 69 -7.28 2.70 -10.44
CA LEU A 69 -5.85 2.47 -10.40
C LEU A 69 -5.61 0.96 -10.28
N SER A 70 -4.74 0.43 -11.12
CA SER A 70 -4.37 -0.99 -11.11
C SER A 70 -2.87 -1.15 -10.93
N TYR A 71 -2.49 -2.03 -10.01
CA TYR A 71 -1.11 -2.38 -9.71
C TYR A 71 -0.94 -3.89 -9.85
N THR A 72 0.14 -4.31 -10.49
CA THR A 72 0.45 -5.73 -10.71
C THR A 72 1.59 -6.14 -9.81
N TRP A 73 1.38 -7.23 -9.09
CA TRP A 73 2.44 -7.94 -8.38
C TRP A 73 2.85 -9.16 -9.20
N ASP A 74 4.15 -9.30 -9.44
CA ASP A 74 4.77 -10.35 -10.24
C ASP A 74 5.08 -11.63 -9.43
N LEU A 75 4.53 -11.73 -8.21
CA LEU A 75 4.79 -12.82 -7.27
C LEU A 75 6.27 -12.95 -6.88
N THR A 76 6.98 -11.83 -6.82
CA THR A 76 8.33 -11.77 -6.26
C THR A 76 8.41 -10.87 -5.01
N ASP A 77 9.41 -11.10 -4.18
CA ASP A 77 9.77 -10.21 -3.08
C ASP A 77 10.48 -8.93 -3.58
N GLU A 78 10.89 -8.07 -2.65
CA GLU A 78 11.62 -6.82 -2.96
C GLU A 78 12.98 -7.06 -3.64
N ASP A 79 13.62 -8.21 -3.39
CA ASP A 79 14.89 -8.61 -4.01
C ASP A 79 14.68 -9.26 -5.40
N GLY A 80 13.42 -9.41 -5.84
CA GLY A 80 13.05 -10.04 -7.11
C GLY A 80 13.03 -11.56 -7.08
N ASN A 81 13.10 -12.19 -5.90
CA ASN A 81 12.99 -13.64 -5.78
C ASN A 81 11.52 -14.07 -5.79
N PRO A 82 11.17 -15.18 -6.46
CA PRO A 82 9.81 -15.72 -6.45
C PRO A 82 9.35 -16.08 -5.02
N VAL A 83 8.11 -15.71 -4.69
CA VAL A 83 7.49 -16.09 -3.41
C VAL A 83 6.74 -17.42 -3.53
N PRO A 84 6.59 -18.20 -2.44
CA PRO A 84 5.87 -19.46 -2.48
C PRO A 84 4.36 -19.27 -2.70
N GLN A 85 3.66 -20.34 -3.12
CA GLN A 85 2.20 -20.34 -3.08
C GLN A 85 1.70 -20.23 -1.64
N GLY A 86 0.58 -19.54 -1.45
CA GLY A 86 0.02 -19.31 -0.12
C GLY A 86 -0.96 -18.16 -0.06
N VAL A 87 -1.31 -17.77 1.17
CA VAL A 87 -2.17 -16.63 1.44
C VAL A 87 -1.31 -15.39 1.66
N TYR A 88 -1.67 -14.32 0.97
CA TYR A 88 -1.02 -13.02 1.08
C TYR A 88 -2.00 -11.97 1.54
N ARG A 89 -1.50 -10.98 2.28
CA ARG A 89 -2.25 -9.79 2.67
C ARG A 89 -1.83 -8.64 1.77
N TYR A 90 -2.80 -7.94 1.20
CA TYR A 90 -2.57 -6.73 0.43
C TYR A 90 -3.17 -5.54 1.18
N PHE A 91 -2.45 -4.43 1.10
CA PHE A 91 -2.76 -3.22 1.85
C PHE A 91 -2.80 -2.01 0.95
N VAL A 92 -3.69 -1.08 1.28
CA VAL A 92 -3.66 0.29 0.75
C VAL A 92 -3.82 1.25 1.90
N GLU A 93 -2.79 2.05 2.18
CA GLU A 93 -2.86 3.12 3.18
C GLU A 93 -2.95 4.47 2.47
N GLY A 94 -3.90 5.32 2.86
CA GLY A 94 -4.07 6.65 2.30
C GLY A 94 -4.21 7.73 3.37
N THR A 95 -3.63 8.90 3.13
CA THR A 95 -3.82 10.10 3.96
C THR A 95 -5.13 10.79 3.59
N LEU A 96 -5.98 11.07 4.57
CA LEU A 96 -7.21 11.84 4.39
C LEU A 96 -6.98 13.31 4.82
N ARG A 97 -8.05 14.11 4.92
CA ARG A 97 -7.94 15.48 5.44
C ARG A 97 -7.48 15.48 6.90
N TRP A 98 -6.71 16.50 7.27
CA TRP A 98 -6.11 16.67 8.61
C TRP A 98 -5.16 15.51 8.96
N GLU A 99 -5.21 15.03 10.20
CA GLU A 99 -4.45 13.87 10.70
C GLU A 99 -5.19 12.55 10.47
N SER A 100 -6.20 12.54 9.61
CA SER A 100 -7.00 11.35 9.37
C SER A 100 -6.36 10.48 8.29
N ARG A 101 -6.52 9.16 8.41
CA ARG A 101 -6.01 8.19 7.44
C ARG A 101 -6.91 6.97 7.36
N VAL A 102 -6.75 6.20 6.29
CA VAL A 102 -7.45 4.94 6.08
C VAL A 102 -6.45 3.85 5.71
N LEU A 103 -6.64 2.66 6.27
CA LEU A 103 -5.93 1.44 5.92
C LEU A 103 -6.94 0.43 5.37
N TYR A 104 -6.81 0.04 4.11
CA TYR A 104 -7.53 -1.08 3.55
C TYR A 104 -6.69 -2.33 3.70
N THR A 105 -7.28 -3.39 4.23
CA THR A 105 -6.64 -4.71 4.37
C THR A 105 -7.50 -5.78 3.72
N GLY A 106 -6.91 -6.57 2.83
CA GLY A 106 -7.55 -7.77 2.29
C GLY A 106 -6.56 -8.93 2.19
N THR A 107 -7.09 -10.12 1.92
CA THR A 107 -6.29 -11.35 1.72
C THR A 107 -6.55 -11.90 0.33
N ILE A 108 -5.52 -12.44 -0.32
CA ILE A 108 -5.63 -13.11 -1.62
C ILE A 108 -4.88 -14.44 -1.57
N GLU A 109 -5.48 -15.48 -2.13
CA GLU A 109 -4.85 -16.80 -2.25
C GLU A 109 -4.12 -16.88 -3.59
N VAL A 110 -2.82 -17.15 -3.54
CA VAL A 110 -1.95 -17.33 -4.70
C VAL A 110 -1.68 -18.83 -4.83
N ASN A 111 -2.42 -19.49 -5.73
CA ASN A 111 -2.35 -20.94 -5.98
C ASN A 111 -2.54 -21.25 -7.48
N GLN A 112 -3.04 -22.42 -7.88
CA GLN A 112 -3.27 -22.72 -9.31
C GLN A 112 -4.68 -22.34 -9.81
N LYS A 113 -5.46 -21.58 -9.04
CA LYS A 113 -6.85 -21.21 -9.35
C LYS A 113 -7.01 -19.70 -9.25
N ALA A 114 -7.86 -19.15 -10.10
CA ALA A 114 -8.22 -17.74 -10.00
C ALA A 114 -8.89 -17.45 -8.65
N ALA A 115 -8.54 -16.31 -8.06
CA ALA A 115 -9.10 -15.84 -6.80
C ALA A 115 -9.38 -14.34 -6.88
N SER A 116 -10.33 -13.87 -6.06
CA SER A 116 -10.59 -12.44 -5.92
C SER A 116 -11.08 -12.12 -4.52
N SER A 117 -10.79 -10.93 -4.04
CA SER A 117 -11.20 -10.50 -2.71
C SER A 117 -11.34 -8.98 -2.64
N LYS A 118 -12.07 -8.51 -1.61
CA LYS A 118 -12.28 -7.10 -1.32
C LYS A 118 -11.66 -6.77 0.03
N ALA A 119 -10.95 -5.65 0.10
CA ALA A 119 -10.34 -5.19 1.33
C ALA A 119 -11.39 -4.50 2.22
N LYS A 120 -11.12 -4.50 3.52
CA LYS A 120 -11.92 -3.78 4.52
C LYS A 120 -11.16 -2.53 4.96
N PRO A 121 -11.81 -1.36 5.00
CA PRO A 121 -11.19 -0.13 5.50
C PRO A 121 -11.19 -0.08 7.03
N GLN A 122 -10.09 0.43 7.59
CA GLN A 122 -9.96 0.88 8.97
C GLN A 122 -9.57 2.36 8.96
N TYR A 123 -10.40 3.20 9.58
CA TYR A 123 -10.18 4.64 9.65
C TYR A 123 -9.50 5.02 10.96
N PHE A 124 -8.63 6.03 10.90
CA PHE A 124 -7.92 6.58 12.04
C PHE A 124 -8.03 8.11 12.00
N GLY A 125 -8.10 8.74 13.18
CA GLY A 125 -8.27 10.19 13.34
C GLY A 125 -9.72 10.63 13.50
N HIS A 126 -9.93 11.95 13.61
CA HIS A 126 -11.23 12.59 13.88
C HIS A 126 -12.02 12.98 12.61
N GLY A 127 -11.46 12.74 11.42
CA GLY A 127 -12.11 13.06 10.14
C GLY A 127 -13.26 12.11 9.81
N SER A 128 -14.34 12.66 9.28
CA SER A 128 -15.51 11.92 8.84
C SER A 128 -15.15 10.85 7.80
N LYS A 129 -15.92 9.75 7.78
CA LYS A 129 -15.94 8.73 6.71
C LYS A 129 -16.15 9.31 5.30
N GLU A 130 -16.40 10.61 5.17
CA GLU A 130 -16.76 11.33 3.95
C GLU A 130 -15.55 11.91 3.18
N CYS A 131 -14.32 11.63 3.62
CA CYS A 131 -13.14 11.93 2.81
C CYS A 131 -12.84 10.77 1.85
N ASP A 132 -13.64 10.65 0.78
CA ASP A 132 -13.53 9.59 -0.22
C ASP A 132 -12.30 9.77 -1.14
N MET A 133 -11.08 9.63 -0.59
CA MET A 133 -9.86 9.55 -1.41
C MET A 133 -9.78 8.20 -2.13
N ILE A 134 -10.22 7.13 -1.46
CA ILE A 134 -10.17 5.75 -1.95
C ILE A 134 -11.59 5.20 -1.82
N GLY A 135 -12.22 4.82 -2.94
CA GLY A 135 -13.58 4.30 -2.93
C GLY A 135 -13.63 2.83 -2.49
N SER A 136 -13.00 1.95 -3.26
CA SER A 136 -12.93 0.52 -3.00
C SER A 136 -11.55 -0.03 -3.35
N VAL A 137 -11.18 -1.13 -2.70
CA VAL A 137 -9.93 -1.84 -2.96
C VAL A 137 -10.26 -3.32 -3.11
N GLN A 138 -9.80 -3.91 -4.20
CA GLN A 138 -9.97 -5.32 -4.52
C GLN A 138 -8.67 -5.89 -5.09
N ALA A 139 -8.45 -7.17 -4.89
CA ALA A 139 -7.38 -7.93 -5.52
C ALA A 139 -7.97 -9.05 -6.37
N VAL A 140 -7.29 -9.34 -7.48
CA VAL A 140 -7.59 -10.48 -8.35
C VAL A 140 -6.30 -11.20 -8.62
N TYR A 141 -6.34 -12.52 -8.49
CA TYR A 141 -5.27 -13.42 -8.86
C TYR A 141 -5.69 -14.25 -10.06
N THR A 142 -4.84 -14.28 -11.09
CA THR A 142 -5.00 -15.03 -12.33
C THR A 142 -3.76 -15.89 -12.55
N PRO A 143 -3.87 -17.24 -12.53
CA PRO A 143 -2.76 -18.16 -12.73
C PRO A 143 -2.16 -18.13 -14.13
#